data_AF-A0A182F1F1-F1
#
_entry.id   AF-A0A182F1F1-F1
#
_cell.length_a   1.000
_cell.length_b   1.000
_cell.length_c   1.000
_cell.angle_alpha   90.00
_cell.angle_beta   90.00
_cell.angle_gamma   90.00
#
_symmetry.space_group_name_H-M   'P 1'
#
loop_
_entity.id
_entity.type
_entity.pdbx_description
1 polymer ?
#
loop_
_entity_poly.entity_id
_entity_poly.type
_entity_poly.pdbx_seq_one_letter_code
_entity_poly.pdbx_strand_id
1 'polypeptide(L)' 'MVRFGKKETTDKRQLLASMNSMHYDSSKQIDNAAFQHVRDNLTDLNGRTEANETDLVFLQGILANPAVTQLIKVSP' A
#
# COMPACT_ATOMS: atom_id res chain seq x y z
N MET A 1 14.42 29.52 36.38
CA MET A 1 13.18 29.67 35.59
C MET A 1 13.55 29.64 34.12
N VAL A 2 13.28 28.54 33.40
CA VAL A 2 13.65 28.41 31.98
C VAL A 2 12.74 29.32 31.16
N ARG A 3 13.31 30.32 30.47
CA ARG A 3 12.57 31.23 29.60
C ARG A 3 12.40 30.57 28.24
N PHE A 4 11.23 29.98 28.01
CA PHE A 4 10.80 29.57 26.67
C PHE A 4 10.63 30.83 25.82
N GLY A 5 11.57 31.06 24.91
CA GLY A 5 11.52 32.19 23.98
C GLY A 5 10.36 32.02 23.01
N LYS A 6 9.64 33.10 22.70
CA LYS A 6 8.47 33.07 21.79
C LYS A 6 8.71 32.32 20.46
N LYS A 7 9.95 32.30 19.97
CA LYS A 7 10.39 31.55 18.78
C LYS A 7 10.19 30.04 18.91
N GLU A 8 10.53 29.46 20.06
CA GLU A 8 10.42 28.02 20.32
C GLU A 8 8.96 27.53 20.32
N THR A 9 8.00 28.39 20.69
CA THR A 9 6.57 28.07 20.64
C THR A 9 5.98 28.06 19.23
N THR A 10 6.61 28.79 18.30
CA THR A 10 6.21 28.81 16.89
C THR A 10 6.78 27.59 16.18
N ASP A 11 8.05 27.26 16.44
CA ASP A 11 8.69 26.06 15.89
C ASP A 11 7.95 24.79 16.33
N LYS A 12 7.55 24.71 17.62
CA LYS A 12 6.71 23.61 18.12
C LYS A 12 5.37 23.51 17.38
N ARG A 13 4.72 24.64 17.08
CA ARG A 13 3.46 24.65 16.32
C ARG A 13 3.65 24.21 14.86
N GLN A 14 4.74 24.61 14.22
CA GLN A 14 5.08 24.16 12.87
C GLN A 14 5.40 22.67 12.83
N LEU A 15 6.15 22.16 13.81
CA LEU A 15 6.46 20.73 13.92
C LEU A 15 5.19 19.88 14.12
N LEU A 16 4.27 20.32 15.00
CA LEU A 16 2.97 19.67 15.21
C LEU A 16 2.13 19.67 13.92
N ALA A 17 2.11 20.77 13.17
CA ALA A 17 1.41 20.86 11.89
C ALA A 17 2.00 19.90 10.83
N SER A 18 3.32 19.76 10.78
CA SER A 18 4.02 18.83 9.88
C SER A 18 3.83 17.36 10.26
N MET A 19 3.61 17.04 11.53
CA MET A 19 3.25 15.66 11.94
C MET A 19 1.82 15.30 11.54
N ASN A 20 0.89 16.26 11.59
CA ASN A 20 -0.50 16.04 11.19
C ASN A 20 -0.64 15.79 9.68
N SER A 21 0.20 16.41 8.84
CA SER A 21 0.18 16.15 7.39
C SER A 21 0.69 14.76 7.02
N MET A 22 1.66 14.21 7.76
CA MET A 22 2.11 12.82 7.56
C MET A 22 1.05 11.79 7.98
N HIS A 23 0.27 12.07 9.02
CA HIS A 23 -0.81 11.18 9.46
C HIS A 23 -1.91 11.01 8.40
N TYR A 24 -2.15 12.03 7.58
CA TYR A 24 -3.14 11.99 6.51
C TYR A 24 -2.69 11.06 5.36
N ASP A 25 -1.40 11.01 5.04
CA ASP A 25 -0.86 10.14 3.97
C ASP A 25 -0.69 8.67 4.44
N SER A 26 -0.56 8.42 5.75
CA SER A 26 -0.62 7.06 6.32
C SER A 26 -2.01 6.43 6.31
N SER A 27 -3.04 7.20 5.95
CA SER A 27 -4.41 6.70 5.72
C SER A 27 -4.69 6.34 4.26
N LYS A 28 -3.69 6.44 3.36
CA LYS A 28 -3.79 5.76 2.06
C LYS A 28 -3.87 4.27 2.33
N GLN A 29 -5.10 3.78 2.27
CA GLN A 29 -5.42 2.39 1.99
C GLN A 29 -4.37 1.93 0.97
N ILE A 30 -3.55 0.95 1.34
CA ILE A 30 -2.61 0.36 0.39
C ILE A 30 -3.50 -0.26 -0.67
N ASP A 31 -3.70 0.47 -1.77
CA ASP A 31 -4.52 0.02 -2.86
C ASP A 31 -3.81 -1.21 -3.43
N ASN A 32 -4.33 -2.39 -3.10
CA ASN A 32 -3.87 -3.67 -3.60
C ASN A 32 -4.26 -3.86 -5.08
N ALA A 33 -4.24 -2.76 -5.85
CA ALA A 33 -4.59 -2.68 -7.25
C ALA A 33 -3.71 -3.61 -8.10
N ALA A 34 -2.44 -3.78 -7.75
CA ALA A 34 -1.56 -4.71 -8.44
C ALA A 34 -2.02 -6.17 -8.28
N PHE A 35 -2.36 -6.59 -7.06
CA PHE A 35 -2.86 -7.95 -6.80
C PHE A 35 -4.24 -8.17 -7.44
N GLN A 36 -5.11 -7.16 -7.38
CA GLN A 36 -6.42 -7.20 -8.04
C GLN A 36 -6.27 -7.34 -9.56
N HIS A 37 -5.38 -6.54 -10.17
CA HIS A 37 -5.10 -6.59 -11.60
C HIS A 37 -4.52 -7.95 -12.02
N VAL A 38 -3.57 -8.51 -11.26
CA VAL A 38 -3.06 -9.86 -11.55
C VAL A 38 -4.16 -10.89 -11.44
N ARG A 39 -4.98 -10.89 -10.37
CA ARG A 39 -6.08 -11.84 -10.21
C ARG A 39 -7.05 -11.83 -11.39
N ASP A 40 -7.40 -10.63 -11.85
CA ASP A 40 -8.42 -10.46 -12.90
C ASP A 40 -7.90 -10.82 -14.30
N ASN A 41 -6.57 -10.74 -14.52
CA ASN A 41 -5.96 -10.98 -15.84
C ASN A 41 -5.18 -12.30 -15.93
N LEU A 42 -4.91 -13.00 -14.82
CA LEU A 42 -4.07 -14.20 -14.82
C LEU A 42 -4.64 -15.33 -15.70
N THR A 43 -5.97 -15.47 -15.72
CA THR A 43 -6.66 -16.44 -16.59
C THR A 43 -6.49 -16.14 -18.08
N ASP A 44 -6.35 -14.87 -18.45
CA ASP A 44 -6.22 -14.43 -19.84
C ASP A 44 -4.77 -14.51 -20.35
N LEU A 45 -3.83 -14.63 -19.41
CA LEU A 45 -2.40 -14.85 -19.66
C LEU A 45 -2.08 -16.34 -19.81
N ASN A 46 -2.92 -17.23 -19.27
CA ASN A 46 -2.79 -18.68 -19.49
C ASN A 46 -2.95 -19.02 -20.98
N GLY A 47 -1.86 -19.47 -21.60
CA GLY A 47 -1.82 -19.83 -23.02
C GLY A 47 -1.26 -18.75 -23.94
N ARG A 48 -0.83 -17.58 -23.42
CA ARG A 48 -0.04 -16.62 -24.20
C ARG A 48 1.42 -17.03 -24.20
N THR A 49 2.02 -17.12 -25.40
CA THR A 49 3.45 -17.44 -25.59
C THR A 49 4.40 -16.40 -25.02
N GLU A 50 3.92 -15.19 -24.75
CA GLU A 50 4.70 -14.09 -24.15
C GLU A 50 4.81 -14.18 -22.63
N ALA A 51 3.94 -14.96 -21.99
CA ALA A 51 3.96 -15.15 -20.54
C ALA A 51 4.79 -16.38 -20.19
N ASN A 52 5.75 -16.22 -19.29
CA ASN A 52 6.55 -17.34 -18.80
C ASN A 52 5.69 -18.24 -17.90
N GLU A 53 5.65 -19.53 -18.21
CA GLU A 53 4.91 -20.54 -17.45
C GLU A 53 5.31 -20.56 -15.96
N THR A 54 6.59 -20.38 -15.66
CA THR A 54 7.08 -20.38 -14.27
C THR A 54 6.50 -19.21 -13.47
N ASP A 55 6.43 -18.04 -14.10
CA ASP A 55 5.87 -16.83 -13.48
C ASP A 55 4.36 -16.97 -13.27
N LEU A 56 3.65 -17.59 -14.22
CA LEU A 56 2.21 -17.86 -14.08
C LEU A 56 1.93 -18.82 -12.92
N VAL A 57 2.67 -19.91 -12.80
CA VAL A 57 2.56 -20.87 -11.69
C VAL A 57 2.88 -20.20 -10.36
N PHE A 58 3.92 -19.36 -10.32
CA PHE A 58 4.30 -18.61 -9.13
C PHE A 58 3.20 -17.63 -8.69
N LEU A 59 2.65 -16.84 -9.63
CA LEU A 59 1.56 -15.89 -9.35
C LEU A 59 0.28 -16.62 -8.91
N GLN A 60 -0.02 -17.77 -9.52
CA GLN A 60 -1.15 -18.60 -9.10
C GLN A 60 -0.95 -19.14 -7.67
N GLY A 61 0.28 -19.54 -7.33
CA GLY A 61 0.65 -19.95 -5.98
C GLY A 61 0.52 -18.82 -4.95
N ILE A 62 0.91 -17.59 -5.30
CA ILE A 62 0.70 -16.40 -4.47
C ILE A 62 -0.79 -16.16 -4.24
N LEU A 63 -1.61 -16.21 -5.30
CA LEU A 63 -3.06 -15.96 -5.20
C LEU A 63 -3.80 -17.05 -4.43
N ALA A 64 -3.30 -18.29 -4.43
CA ALA A 64 -3.86 -19.39 -3.64
C ALA A 64 -3.63 -19.22 -2.12
N ASN A 65 -2.75 -18.29 -1.71
CA ASN A 65 -2.50 -18.02 -0.31
C ASN A 65 -3.69 -17.28 0.34
N PRO A 66 -4.31 -17.82 1.41
CA PRO A 66 -5.42 -17.16 2.10
C PRO A 66 -5.10 -15.76 2.62
N ALA A 67 -3.85 -15.50 3.03
CA ALA A 67 -3.41 -14.18 3.48
C ALA A 67 -3.46 -13.15 2.34
N VAL A 68 -3.10 -13.56 1.12
CA VAL A 68 -3.16 -12.70 -0.08
C VAL A 68 -4.61 -12.45 -0.48
N THR A 69 -5.49 -13.44 -0.35
CA THR A 69 -6.92 -13.28 -0.62
C THR A 69 -7.56 -12.24 0.31
N GLN A 70 -7.16 -12.22 1.58
CA GLN A 70 -7.63 -11.24 2.56
C GLN A 70 -7.11 -9.83 2.24
N LEU A 71 -5.90 -9.69 1.71
CA LEU A 71 -5.35 -8.41 1.27
C LEU A 71 -6.10 -7.86 0.04
N ILE A 72 -6.45 -8.73 -0.91
CA ILE A 72 -7.19 -8.35 -2.12
C ILE A 72 -8.62 -7.87 -1.79
N LYS A 73 -9.21 -8.35 -0.69
CA LYS A 73 -10.53 -7.94 -0.21
C LYS A 73 -10.45 -6.97 0.97
N VAL A 74 -9.94 -5.76 0.75
CA VAL A 74 -10.15 -4.66 1.69
C VAL A 74 -10.39 -3.35 0.91
N SER A 75 -11.50 -3.28 0.19
CA SER A 75 -12.11 -2.01 -0.19
C SER A 75 -13.61 -2.12 0.10
N PRO A 76 -14.18 -1.29 1.00
CA PRO A 76 -15.62 -1.20 1.22
C PRO A 76 -16.33 -0.61 0.00
#